data_AF-A0A918INR5-F1
#
_entry.id   AF-A0A918INR5-F1
#
_cell.length_a   1.000
_cell.length_b   1.000
_cell.length_c   1.000
_cell.angle_alpha   90.00
_cell.angle_beta   90.00
_cell.angle_gamma   90.00
#
_symmetry.space_group_name_H-M   'P 1'
#
loop_
_entity.id
_entity.type
_entity.pdbx_description
1 polymer ?
#
loop_
_entity_poly.entity_id
_entity_poly.type
_entity_poly.pdbx_seq_one_letter_code
_entity_poly.pdbx_strand_id
1 'polypeptide(L)'
;MRKGDTVLTYKNDRVFRSLKNMVELINRFNETGVHFKSLSEPEFDTTSANGKFLLQIFATVAEFERNLISERTKVGFNNARKRNELLGRPTDSKQETIEKYHFAKHLYENQKPFN
;
A
#
# COMPACT_ATOMS: atom_id res chain seq x y z
N MET A 1 -22.81 -1.48 1.29
CA MET A 1 -23.31 -1.32 -0.10
C MET A 1 -23.97 -2.62 -0.51
N ARG A 2 -25.02 -2.55 -1.31
CA ARG A 2 -25.78 -3.69 -1.81
C ARG A 2 -25.45 -3.93 -3.28
N LYS A 3 -25.69 -5.15 -3.76
CA LYS A 3 -25.58 -5.51 -5.17
C LYS A 3 -26.46 -4.57 -6.02
N GLY A 4 -25.91 -4.04 -7.10
CA GLY A 4 -26.56 -3.10 -8.00
C GLY A 4 -26.34 -1.62 -7.66
N ASP A 5 -25.82 -1.30 -6.47
CA ASP A 5 -25.47 0.08 -6.12
C ASP A 5 -24.34 0.59 -7.02
N THR A 6 -24.30 1.90 -7.28
CA THR A 6 -23.21 2.56 -8.02
C THR A 6 -22.52 3.60 -7.15
N VAL A 7 -21.19 3.48 -7.01
CA VAL A 7 -20.33 4.52 -6.46
C VAL A 7 -20.08 5.56 -7.54
N LEU A 8 -20.43 6.81 -7.26
CA LEU A 8 -20.16 7.95 -8.12
C LEU A 8 -19.05 8.82 -7.54
N THR A 9 -18.11 9.22 -8.39
CA THR A 9 -17.01 10.12 -8.02
C THR A 9 -16.97 11.30 -8.97
N TYR A 10 -16.57 12.48 -8.48
CA TYR A 10 -16.32 13.60 -9.38
C TYR A 10 -14.95 13.47 -10.05
N LYS A 11 -13.88 13.26 -9.26
CA LYS A 11 -12.51 13.00 -9.72
C LYS A 11 -11.90 11.80 -9.00
N ASN A 12 -11.10 11.01 -9.71
CA ASN A 12 -10.53 9.77 -9.22
C ASN A 12 -9.30 9.93 -8.32
N ASP A 13 -8.57 11.06 -8.40
CA ASP A 13 -7.42 11.37 -7.52
C ASP A 13 -7.79 11.43 -6.02
N ARG A 14 -9.06 11.68 -5.71
CA ARG A 14 -9.60 11.71 -4.34
C ARG A 14 -9.99 10.34 -3.81
N VAL A 15 -10.14 9.35 -4.68
CA VAL A 15 -10.61 8.01 -4.31
C VAL A 15 -9.48 7.01 -4.31
N PHE A 16 -8.57 7.12 -5.28
CA PHE A 16 -7.49 6.16 -5.45
C PHE A 16 -6.13 6.78 -5.12
N ARG A 17 -5.32 6.07 -4.34
CA ARG A 17 -3.96 6.51 -3.96
C ARG A 17 -2.85 5.92 -4.83
N SER A 18 -3.18 4.94 -5.67
CA SER A 18 -2.29 4.32 -6.65
C SER A 18 -3.10 3.48 -7.64
N LEU A 19 -2.49 3.13 -8.77
CA LEU A 19 -3.09 2.22 -9.76
C LEU A 19 -3.46 0.87 -9.14
N LYS A 20 -2.57 0.31 -8.31
CA LYS A 20 -2.84 -0.91 -7.54
C LYS A 20 -4.07 -0.75 -6.63
N ASN A 21 -4.14 0.34 -5.87
CA ASN A 21 -5.26 0.61 -4.98
C ASN A 21 -6.59 0.75 -5.73
N MET A 22 -6.55 1.36 -6.92
CA MET A 22 -7.71 1.43 -7.82
C MET A 22 -8.18 0.05 -8.24
N VAL A 23 -7.29 -0.77 -8.80
CA VAL A 23 -7.63 -2.12 -9.27
C VAL A 23 -8.19 -2.97 -8.11
N GLU A 24 -7.57 -2.91 -6.94
CA GLU A 24 -8.06 -3.63 -5.74
C GLU A 24 -9.46 -3.17 -5.32
N LEU A 25 -9.75 -1.86 -5.33
CA LEU A 25 -11.06 -1.35 -4.93
C LEU A 25 -12.14 -1.71 -5.95
N ILE A 26 -11.84 -1.57 -7.24
CA ILE A 26 -12.75 -1.93 -8.33
C ILE A 26 -13.07 -3.43 -8.33
N ASN A 27 -12.07 -4.29 -8.11
CA ASN A 27 -12.29 -5.73 -8.00
C ASN A 27 -13.23 -6.08 -6.83
N ARG A 28 -13.04 -5.45 -5.67
CA ARG A 28 -13.95 -5.63 -4.52
C ARG A 28 -15.38 -5.17 -4.83
N PHE A 29 -15.55 -4.09 -5.58
CA PHE A 29 -16.88 -3.67 -6.02
C PHE A 29 -17.49 -4.68 -6.98
N ASN A 30 -16.74 -5.17 -7.97
CA ASN A 30 -17.21 -6.20 -8.89
C ASN A 30 -17.62 -7.51 -8.18
N GLU A 31 -16.83 -7.97 -7.20
CA GLU A 31 -17.13 -9.16 -6.38
C GLU A 31 -18.46 -9.03 -5.60
N THR A 32 -18.78 -7.81 -5.17
CA THR A 32 -20.02 -7.49 -4.45
C THR A 32 -21.16 -7.09 -5.38
N GLY A 33 -20.92 -7.06 -6.69
CA GLY A 33 -21.86 -6.59 -7.71
C GLY A 33 -22.21 -5.11 -7.59
N VAL A 34 -21.31 -4.31 -7.03
CA VAL A 34 -21.36 -2.85 -6.96
C VAL A 34 -20.65 -2.28 -8.18
N HIS A 35 -21.21 -1.22 -8.75
CA HIS A 35 -20.62 -0.49 -9.86
C HIS A 35 -19.85 0.74 -9.36
N PHE A 36 -18.90 1.18 -10.17
CA PHE A 36 -18.14 2.41 -10.02
C PHE A 36 -18.22 3.23 -11.31
N LYS A 37 -18.40 4.54 -11.14
CA LYS A 37 -18.45 5.52 -12.23
C LYS A 37 -17.83 6.85 -11.81
N SER A 38 -16.92 7.38 -12.62
CA SER A 38 -16.46 8.78 -12.51
C SER A 38 -17.30 9.69 -13.40
N LEU A 39 -17.59 10.90 -12.90
CA LEU A 39 -18.32 11.95 -13.61
C LEU A 39 -17.39 12.77 -14.51
N SER A 40 -16.14 13.03 -14.09
CA SER A 40 -15.19 13.80 -14.90
C SER A 40 -14.33 12.93 -15.81
N GLU A 41 -14.23 11.63 -15.54
CA GLU A 41 -13.36 10.69 -16.28
C GLU A 41 -14.20 9.48 -16.74
N PRO A 42 -14.94 9.61 -17.86
CA PRO A 42 -15.90 8.60 -18.33
C PRO A 42 -15.27 7.23 -18.63
N GLU A 43 -13.96 7.17 -18.82
CA GLU A 43 -13.18 5.95 -19.01
C GLU A 43 -13.27 5.02 -17.79
N PHE A 44 -13.54 5.57 -16.60
CA PHE A 44 -13.69 4.83 -15.35
C PHE A 44 -15.17 4.54 -15.05
N ASP A 45 -15.84 3.88 -15.99
CA ASP A 45 -17.22 3.42 -15.88
C ASP A 45 -17.30 1.89 -16.00
N THR A 46 -17.43 1.22 -14.86
CA THR A 46 -17.57 -0.25 -14.77
C THR A 46 -18.91 -0.79 -15.28
N THR A 47 -19.87 0.06 -15.64
CA THR A 47 -21.14 -0.36 -16.24
C THR A 47 -21.02 -0.51 -17.76
N SER A 48 -20.00 0.12 -18.37
CA SER A 48 -19.74 0.07 -19.80
C SER A 48 -18.74 -1.03 -20.19
N ALA A 49 -18.88 -1.59 -21.39
CA ALA A 49 -17.91 -2.56 -21.92
C ALA A 49 -16.51 -1.95 -22.09
N ASN A 50 -16.44 -0.70 -22.56
CA ASN A 50 -15.19 0.02 -22.76
C ASN A 50 -14.47 0.28 -21.43
N GLY A 51 -15.17 0.76 -20.40
CA GLY A 51 -14.58 1.01 -19.09
C GLY A 51 -14.10 -0.27 -18.41
N LYS A 52 -14.86 -1.37 -18.52
CA LYS A 52 -14.41 -2.70 -18.05
C LYS A 52 -13.12 -3.14 -18.75
N PHE A 53 -13.05 -2.97 -20.07
CA PHE A 53 -11.85 -3.29 -20.86
C PHE A 53 -10.63 -2.48 -20.41
N LEU A 54 -10.77 -1.15 -20.30
CA LEU A 54 -9.70 -0.27 -19.84
C LEU A 54 -9.22 -0.63 -18.42
N LEU A 55 -10.15 -0.96 -17.53
CA LEU A 55 -9.82 -1.41 -16.17
C LEU A 55 -9.05 -2.72 -16.16
N GLN A 56 -9.36 -3.66 -17.05
CA GLN A 56 -8.58 -4.91 -17.19
C GLN A 56 -7.17 -4.65 -17.73
N ILE A 57 -7.00 -3.72 -18.67
CA ILE A 57 -5.67 -3.28 -19.10
C ILE A 57 -4.91 -2.69 -17.91
N PHE A 58 -5.52 -1.79 -17.15
CA PHE A 58 -4.89 -1.19 -15.98
C PHE A 58 -4.54 -2.22 -14.90
N ALA A 59 -5.39 -3.22 -14.69
CA ALA A 59 -5.09 -4.35 -13.79
C ALA A 59 -3.85 -5.12 -14.25
N THR A 60 -3.76 -5.41 -15.54
CA THR A 60 -2.64 -6.13 -16.15
C THR A 60 -1.34 -5.32 -16.02
N VAL A 61 -1.40 -4.01 -16.28
CA VAL A 61 -0.24 -3.10 -16.11
C VAL A 61 0.18 -3.02 -14.65
N ALA A 62 -0.77 -2.90 -13.72
CA ALA A 62 -0.48 -2.85 -12.28
C ALA A 62 0.21 -4.11 -11.77
N GLU A 63 -0.22 -5.28 -12.26
CA GLU A 63 0.40 -6.56 -11.95
C GLU A 63 1.82 -6.65 -12.53
N PHE A 64 1.99 -6.25 -13.79
CA PHE A 64 3.30 -6.21 -14.44
C PHE A 64 4.30 -5.33 -13.68
N GLU A 65 3.93 -4.09 -13.34
CA GLU A 65 4.79 -3.17 -12.59
C GLU A 65 5.18 -3.75 -11.23
N ARG A 66 4.21 -4.36 -10.52
CA ARG A 66 4.44 -5.01 -9.23
C ARG A 66 5.46 -6.15 -9.35
N ASN A 67 5.33 -6.99 -10.37
CA ASN A 67 6.25 -8.10 -10.60
C ASN A 67 7.65 -7.60 -10.91
N LEU A 68 7.75 -6.61 -11.79
CA LEU A 68 9.02 -6.00 -12.20
C LEU A 68 9.74 -5.30 -11.05
N ILE A 69 9.02 -4.59 -10.17
CA ILE A 69 9.60 -4.02 -8.93
C ILE A 69 10.12 -5.15 -8.03
N SER A 70 9.32 -6.18 -7.79
CA SER A 70 9.70 -7.32 -6.95
C SER A 70 10.95 -8.03 -7.47
N GLU A 71 11.06 -8.25 -8.78
CA GLU A 71 12.24 -8.83 -9.41
C GLU A 71 13.49 -7.99 -9.18
N ARG A 72 13.42 -6.68 -9.45
CA ARG A 72 14.54 -5.76 -9.23
C ARG A 72 14.96 -5.74 -7.77
N THR A 73 14.01 -5.72 -6.85
CA THR A 73 14.28 -5.79 -5.42
C THR A 73 15.02 -7.08 -5.06
N LYS A 74 14.57 -8.25 -5.52
CA LYS A 74 15.24 -9.54 -5.27
C LYS A 74 16.67 -9.57 -5.81
N VAL A 75 16.91 -9.03 -7.00
CA VAL A 75 18.25 -8.89 -7.58
C VAL A 75 19.14 -8.01 -6.69
N GLY A 76 18.63 -6.86 -6.25
CA GLY A 76 19.33 -5.97 -5.31
C GLY A 76 19.68 -6.66 -3.99
N PHE A 77 18.73 -7.39 -3.40
CA PHE A 77 18.94 -8.19 -2.18
C PHE A 77 20.03 -9.25 -2.36
N ASN A 78 20.01 -9.99 -3.47
CA ASN A 78 21.02 -11.00 -3.75
C ASN A 78 22.41 -10.39 -3.89
N ASN A 79 22.52 -9.21 -4.50
CA ASN A 79 23.79 -8.50 -4.62
C ASN A 79 24.30 -7.98 -3.27
N ALA A 80 23.42 -7.43 -2.41
CA ALA A 80 23.78 -7.02 -1.06
C ALA A 80 24.25 -8.21 -0.19
N ARG A 81 23.55 -9.34 -0.29
CA ARG A 81 23.97 -10.59 0.38
C ARG A 81 25.35 -11.06 -0.07
N LYS A 82 25.67 -11.01 -1.38
CA LYS A 82 27.00 -11.32 -1.90
C LYS A 82 28.10 -10.40 -1.34
N ARG A 83 27.75 -9.17 -0.96
CA ARG A 83 28.66 -8.21 -0.31
C ARG A 83 28.67 -8.32 1.22
N ASN A 84 28.00 -9.30 1.81
CA ASN A 84 27.81 -9.44 3.26
C ASN A 84 27.13 -8.23 3.94
N GLU A 85 26.34 -7.45 3.20
CA GLU A 85 25.54 -6.37 3.75
C GLU A 85 24.21 -6.93 4.29
N LEU A 86 24.00 -6.83 5.60
CA LEU A 86 22.74 -7.23 6.24
C LEU A 86 21.68 -6.13 6.05
N LEU A 87 20.63 -6.45 5.30
CA LEU A 87 19.46 -5.59 5.11
C LEU A 87 18.36 -5.97 6.11
N GLY A 88 17.73 -4.98 6.74
CA GLY A 88 16.65 -5.18 7.71
C GLY A 88 16.95 -4.53 9.06
N ARG A 89 16.12 -4.84 10.08
CA ARG A 89 16.36 -4.35 11.44
C ARG A 89 17.66 -4.98 11.96
N PRO A 90 18.60 -4.19 12.51
CA PRO A 90 19.76 -4.73 13.20
C PRO A 90 19.32 -5.74 14.27
N THR A 91 20.05 -6.85 14.37
CA THR A 91 19.75 -7.94 15.32
C THR A 91 19.89 -7.46 16.76
N ASP A 92 20.81 -6.52 16.99
CA ASP A 92 21.13 -6.03 18.32
C ASP A 92 20.89 -4.54 18.49
N SER A 93 20.57 -4.17 19.73
CA SER A 93 20.43 -2.77 20.11
C SER A 93 21.83 -2.18 20.24
N LYS A 94 22.10 -1.04 19.61
CA LYS A 94 23.36 -0.32 19.88
C LYS A 94 23.47 -0.07 21.38
N GLN A 95 24.68 -0.15 21.94
CA GLN A 95 24.95 0.08 23.36
C GLN A 95 24.26 1.36 23.88
N GLU A 96 24.33 2.43 23.10
CA GLU A 96 23.69 3.72 23.37
C GLU A 96 22.15 3.63 23.51
N THR A 97 21.50 2.77 22.73
CA THR A 97 20.05 2.54 22.83
C THR A 97 19.70 1.82 24.13
N ILE A 98 20.53 0.86 24.55
CA ILE A 98 20.39 0.13 25.81
C ILE A 98 20.58 1.08 26.99
N GLU A 99 21.60 1.94 26.94
CA GLU A 99 21.87 2.98 27.95
C GLU A 99 20.71 3.98 28.06
N LYS A 100 20.20 4.49 26.93
CA LYS A 100 19.02 5.38 26.90
C LYS A 100 17.79 4.70 27.50
N TYR A 101 17.58 3.42 27.23
CA TYR A 101 16.49 2.65 27.84
C TYR A 101 16.65 2.56 29.36
N HIS A 102 17.82 2.19 29.85
CA HIS A 102 18.07 2.09 31.29
C HIS A 102 17.95 3.45 31.99
N PHE A 103 18.41 4.52 31.36
CA PHE A 103 18.28 5.89 31.88
C PHE A 103 16.80 6.33 31.94
N ALA A 104 16.04 6.12 30.87
CA ALA A 104 14.61 6.43 30.85
C ALA A 104 13.83 5.60 31.88
N LYS A 105 14.16 4.32 32.03
CA LYS A 105 13.57 3.42 33.04
C LYS A 105 13.88 3.91 34.46
N HIS A 106 15.13 4.27 34.74
CA HIS A 106 15.54 4.86 36.01
C HIS A 106 14.78 6.16 36.32
N LEU A 107 14.61 7.05 35.34
CA LEU A 107 13.83 8.27 35.52
C LEU A 107 12.35 7.99 35.80
N TYR A 108 11.76 6.98 35.16
CA TYR A 108 10.37 6.60 35.39
C TYR A 108 10.16 5.98 36.78
N GLU A 109 11.04 5.06 37.19
CA GLU A 109 10.96 4.39 38.49
C GLU A 109 11.27 5.33 39.66
N ASN A 110 12.12 6.34 39.45
CA ASN A 110 12.55 7.29 40.47
C ASN A 110 11.87 8.67 40.38
N GLN A 111 10.91 8.86 39.47
CA GLN A 111 10.03 10.03 39.52
C GLN A 111 9.09 9.87 40.72
N LYS A 112 9.41 10.56 41.82
CA LYS A 112 8.38 10.95 42.81
C LYS A 112 7.26 11.68 42.06
N PRO A 113 5.98 11.42 42.37
CA PRO A 113 4.89 12.16 41.76
C PRO A 113 5.14 13.66 41.97
N PHE A 114 5.04 14.42 40.87
CA PHE A 114 5.02 15.88 40.93
C PHE A 114 3.81 16.29 41.77
N ASN A 115 4.06 16.58 43.04
CA ASN A 115 3.14 17.25 43.96
C ASN A 115 3.32 18.76 43.80
#